data_AF-A0A7Y8X561-F1
#
_entry.id   AF-A0A7Y8X561-F1
#
_cell.length_a   1.000
_cell.length_b   1.000
_cell.length_c   1.000
_cell.angle_alpha   90.00
_cell.angle_beta   90.00
_cell.angle_gamma   90.00
#
_symmetry.space_group_name_H-M   'P 1'
#
loop_
_entity.id
_entity.type
_entity.pdbx_description
1 polymer ?
#
loop_
_entity_poly.entity_id
_entity_poly.type
_entity_poly.pdbx_seq_one_letter_code
_entity_poly.pdbx_strand_id
1 'polypeptide(L)' 'MSKRAGVAIAGVVAAIVVWSLVGFWAGLLILIGVPAAAYLLLDPSQRRRVRGISRKQLGR' A
#
# COMPACT_ATOMS: atom_id res chain seq x y z
N MET A 1 -3.02 2.39 22.17
CA MET A 1 -2.32 2.23 20.86
C MET A 1 -2.49 3.49 20.03
N SER A 2 -1.45 3.97 19.35
CA SER A 2 -1.64 5.03 18.36
C SER A 2 -2.44 4.47 17.17
N LYS A 3 -3.33 5.28 16.57
CA LYS A 3 -4.11 4.84 15.40
C LYS A 3 -3.20 4.31 14.27
N ARG A 4 -1.99 4.87 14.14
CA ARG A 4 -0.96 4.44 13.19
C ARG A 4 -0.43 3.05 13.49
N ALA A 5 -0.19 2.72 14.76
CA ALA A 5 0.24 1.37 15.16
C ALA A 5 -0.83 0.33 14.82
N GLY A 6 -2.12 0.64 15.05
CA GLY A 6 -3.22 -0.24 14.67
C GLY A 6 -3.27 -0.52 13.17
N VAL A 7 -3.10 0.51 12.33
CA VAL A 7 -3.07 0.37 10.87
C VAL A 7 -1.87 -0.46 10.40
N ALA A 8 -0.69 -0.25 11.00
CA ALA A 8 0.50 -1.03 10.66
C ALA A 8 0.31 -2.52 10.99
N ILE A 9 -0.25 -2.83 12.15
CA ILE A 9 -0.54 -4.22 12.57
C ILE A 9 -1.57 -4.85 11.64
N ALA A 10 -2.65 -4.14 11.31
CA ALA A 10 -3.65 -4.63 10.36
C ALA A 10 -3.04 -4.96 8.99
N GLY A 11 -2.12 -4.11 8.50
CA GLY A 11 -1.39 -4.36 7.25
C GLY A 11 -0.54 -5.63 7.28
N VAL A 12 0.19 -5.85 8.38
CA VAL A 12 1.03 -7.06 8.55
C VAL A 12 0.16 -8.31 8.62
N VAL A 13 -0.92 -8.30 9.42
CA VAL A 13 -1.84 -9.44 9.53
C VAL A 13 -2.48 -9.77 8.18
N ALA A 14 -2.94 -8.76 7.44
CA ALA A 14 -3.50 -8.95 6.12
C ALA A 14 -2.48 -9.57 5.14
N ALA A 15 -1.23 -9.10 5.16
CA ALA A 15 -0.17 -9.66 4.32
C ALA A 15 0.09 -11.14 4.63
N ILE A 16 0.16 -11.51 5.91
CA ILE A 16 0.35 -12.91 6.33
C ILE A 16 -0.81 -13.78 5.85
N VAL A 17 -2.05 -13.35 6.09
CA VAL A 17 -3.25 -14.10 5.68
C VAL A 17 -3.27 -14.32 4.17
N VAL A 18 -3.02 -13.27 3.38
CA VAL A 18 -2.96 -13.37 1.92
C VAL A 18 -1.89 -14.37 1.50
N TRP A 19 -0.67 -14.24 2.05
CA TRP A 19 0.45 -15.12 1.70
C TRP A 19 0.18 -16.59 2.02
N SER A 20 -0.48 -16.86 3.15
CA SER A 20 -0.87 -18.20 3.58
C SER A 20 -1.93 -18.81 2.66
N LEU A 21 -2.83 -18.01 2.09
CA LEU A 21 -3.93 -18.49 1.26
C LEU A 21 -3.52 -18.77 -0.19
N VAL A 22 -2.69 -17.92 -0.78
CA VAL A 22 -2.38 -17.98 -2.23
C VAL A 22 -0.95 -18.41 -2.53
N GLY A 23 -0.09 -18.52 -1.51
CA GLY A 23 1.32 -18.88 -1.66
C GLY A 23 2.20 -17.71 -2.11
N PHE A 24 3.50 -17.98 -2.26
CA PHE A 24 4.53 -16.95 -2.42
C PHE A 24 4.33 -16.07 -3.66
N TRP A 25 4.21 -16.68 -4.84
CA TRP A 25 4.18 -15.92 -6.09
C TRP A 25 2.90 -15.07 -6.23
N ALA A 26 1.75 -15.65 -5.91
CA ALA A 26 0.49 -14.92 -5.95
C ALA A 26 0.42 -13.87 -4.83
N GLY A 27 0.93 -14.17 -3.63
CA GLY A 27 1.01 -13.21 -2.53
C GLY A 27 1.88 -12.00 -2.88
N LEU A 28 3.04 -12.24 -3.51
CA LEU A 28 3.93 -11.18 -4.01
C LEU A 28 3.24 -10.32 -5.08
N LEU A 29 2.54 -10.96 -6.03
CA LEU A 29 1.77 -10.25 -7.06
C LEU A 29 0.65 -9.40 -6.45
N ILE A 30 -0.04 -9.86 -5.42
CA ILE A 30 -1.07 -9.07 -4.74
C ILE A 30 -0.45 -7.89 -3.99
N LEU A 31 0.64 -8.13 -3.25
CA LEU A 31 1.30 -7.11 -2.44
C LEU A 31 1.81 -5.93 -3.29
N ILE A 32 2.27 -6.20 -4.53
CA ILE A 32 2.76 -5.17 -5.45
C ILE A 32 1.67 -4.70 -6.41
N GLY A 33 0.94 -5.65 -6.99
CA GLY A 33 -0.04 -5.43 -8.05
C GLY A 33 -1.26 -4.65 -7.57
N VAL A 34 -1.74 -4.89 -6.34
CA VAL A 34 -2.90 -4.15 -5.82
C VAL A 34 -2.55 -2.66 -5.63
N PRO A 35 -1.46 -2.27 -4.93
CA PRO A 35 -1.07 -0.87 -4.85
C PRO A 35 -0.75 -0.24 -6.21
N ALA A 36 -0.11 -0.98 -7.12
CA ALA A 36 0.19 -0.50 -8.46
C ALA A 36 -1.10 -0.24 -9.26
N ALA A 37 -2.02 -1.19 -9.31
CA ALA A 37 -3.31 -1.06 -9.98
C ALA A 37 -4.15 0.06 -9.35
N ALA A 38 -4.22 0.12 -8.01
CA ALA A 38 -4.89 1.19 -7.30
C ALA A 38 -4.31 2.56 -7.70
N TYR A 39 -2.98 2.69 -7.74
CA TYR A 39 -2.32 3.91 -8.20
C TYR A 39 -2.67 4.23 -9.65
N LEU A 40 -2.64 3.25 -10.55
CA LEU A 40 -2.97 3.42 -11.96
C LEU A 40 -4.43 3.81 -12.19
N LEU A 41 -5.34 3.35 -11.33
CA LEU A 41 -6.76 3.71 -11.35
C LEU A 41 -7.05 5.09 -10.74
N LEU A 42 -6.11 5.72 -10.03
CA LEU A 42 -6.31 7.07 -9.49
C LEU A 42 -6.52 8.08 -10.62
N ASP A 43 -7.47 9.00 -10.41
CA ASP A 43 -7.62 10.17 -11.25
C ASP A 43 -6.34 11.02 -11.28
N PRO A 44 -6.08 11.75 -12.39
CA PRO A 44 -4.92 12.61 -12.50
C PRO A 44 -4.75 13.59 -11.32
N SER A 45 -5.86 14.09 -10.76
CA SER A 45 -5.87 15.00 -9.60
C SER A 45 -5.39 14.31 -8.32
N GLN A 46 -5.86 13.09 -8.04
CA GLN A 46 -5.47 12.29 -6.88
C GLN A 46 -4.00 11.87 -6.99
N ARG A 47 -3.58 11.42 -8.18
CA ARG A 47 -2.20 11.03 -8.48
C ARG A 47 -1.21 12.18 -8.26
N ARG A 48 -1.57 13.40 -8.69
CA ARG A 48 -0.77 14.62 -8.45
C ARG A 48 -0.63 14.90 -6.95
N ARG A 49 -1.71 14.74 -6.17
CA ARG A 49 -1.67 14.92 -4.72
C ARG A 49 -0.77 13.90 -4.03
N VAL A 50 -0.86 12.62 -4.41
CA VAL A 50 0.03 11.55 -3.90
C VAL A 50 1.50 11.87 -4.20
N ARG A 51 1.82 12.24 -5.44
CA ARG A 51 3.18 12.68 -5.83
C ARG A 51 3.65 13.93 -5.06
N GLY A 52 2.74 14.87 -4.82
CA GLY A 52 3.02 16.10 -4.08
C GLY A 52 3.27 15.87 -2.59
N ILE A 53 2.58 14.92 -1.96
CA ILE A 53 2.81 14.55 -0.56
C ILE A 53 4.19 13.91 -0.39
N SER A 54 4.57 13.00 -1.29
CA SER A 54 5.89 12.35 -1.28
C SER A 54 7.04 13.37 -1.39
N ARG A 55 6.93 14.36 -2.29
CA ARG A 55 7.94 15.42 -2.40
C ARG A 55 8.07 16.31 -1.16
N LYS A 56 6.98 16.54 -0.41
CA LYS A 56 7.01 17.35 0.82
C LYS A 56 7.73 16.67 1.99
N GLN A 57 7.98 15.36 1.92
CA GLN A 57 8.76 14.63 2.94
C GLN A 57 10.25 14.47 2.60
N LEU A 58 10.67 14.78 1.37
CA LEU A 58 12.07 14.65 0.94
C LEU A 58 12.88 15.95 1.07
N GLY A 59 12.23 17.08 1.37
CA GLY A 59 12.86 18.40 1.54
C GLY A 59 12.67 19.00 2.93
N ARG A 60 12.40 18.16 3.94
CA ARG A 60 12.34 18.51 5.36
C ARG A 60 13.18 17.55 6.15
#